data_AF-A0A1Z4N7S6-F1
#
_entry.id   AF-A0A1Z4N7S6-F1
#
_cell.length_a   1.000
_cell.length_b   1.000
_cell.length_c   1.000
_cell.angle_alpha   90.00
_cell.angle_beta   90.00
_cell.angle_gamma   90.00
#
_symmetry.space_group_name_H-M   'P 1'
#
loop_
_entity.id
_entity.type
_entity.pdbx_description
1 polymer ?
#
loop_
_entity_poly.entity_id
_entity_poly.type
_entity_poly.pdbx_seq_one_letter_code
_entity_poly.pdbx_strand_id
1 'polypeptide(L)'
;MRSLHYTIGISMVGLVLLLLAIGIIGTLGHFGSLGHSSHLAAGLVVVALVLLSAFSATQISPERPWVRTLHVGTNIILFIGFAWVSLTGWSVVQKYLP
;
A
#
# COMPACT_ATOMS: atom_id res chain seq x y z
N MET A 1 -2.62 23.26 -1.79
CA MET A 1 -2.54 21.95 -2.46
C MET A 1 -1.28 21.16 -2.13
N ARG A 2 -0.06 21.73 -2.18
CA ARG A 2 1.20 20.98 -1.89
C ARG A 2 1.30 20.43 -0.47
N SER A 3 1.03 21.24 0.56
CA SER A 3 1.04 20.79 1.97
C SER A 3 0.00 19.69 2.21
N LEU A 4 -1.24 19.90 1.74
CA LEU A 4 -2.31 18.89 1.82
C LEU A 4 -1.90 17.56 1.16
N HIS A 5 -1.29 17.60 -0.02
CA HIS A 5 -0.83 16.40 -0.71
C HIS A 5 0.24 15.65 0.09
N TYR A 6 1.21 16.34 0.70
CA TYR A 6 2.19 15.69 1.57
C TYR A 6 1.54 15.09 2.83
N THR A 7 0.62 15.80 3.47
CA THR A 7 -0.09 15.28 4.65
C THR A 7 -0.84 14.00 4.29
N ILE A 8 -1.61 14.00 3.19
CA ILE A 8 -2.33 12.81 2.73
C ILE A 8 -1.35 11.68 2.39
N GLY A 9 -0.26 11.98 1.67
CA GLY A 9 0.75 10.98 1.30
C GLY A 9 1.43 10.34 2.53
N ILE A 10 1.84 11.14 3.51
CA ILE A 10 2.44 10.66 4.76
C ILE A 10 1.43 9.82 5.55
N SER A 11 0.19 10.30 5.69
CA SER A 11 -0.88 9.56 6.36
C SER A 11 -1.16 8.22 5.67
N MET A 12 -1.20 8.20 4.34
CA MET A 12 -1.43 6.98 3.57
C MET A 12 -0.27 5.98 3.74
N VAL A 13 0.99 6.43 3.65
CA VAL A 13 2.17 5.58 3.90
C VAL A 13 2.12 5.00 5.31
N GLY A 14 1.89 5.84 6.32
CA GLY A 14 1.79 5.42 7.71
C GLY A 14 0.69 4.39 7.94
N LEU A 15 -0.50 4.64 7.37
CA LEU A 15 -1.64 3.72 7.45
C LEU A 15 -1.33 2.35 6.82
N VAL A 16 -0.76 2.32 5.61
CA VAL A 16 -0.45 1.06 4.91
C VAL A 16 0.59 0.24 5.68
N LEU A 17 1.63 0.89 6.24
CA LEU A 17 2.64 0.20 7.05
C LEU A 17 2.08 -0.29 8.39
N LEU A 18 1.20 0.50 9.03
CA LEU A 18 0.51 0.09 10.25
C LEU A 18 -0.37 -1.14 10.00
N LEU A 19 -1.17 -1.13 8.93
CA LEU A 19 -2.03 -2.26 8.55
C LEU A 19 -1.21 -3.51 8.21
N LEU A 20 -0.07 -3.36 7.53
CA LEU A 20 0.86 -4.46 7.29
C LEU A 20 1.37 -5.05 8.61
N ALA A 21 1.82 -4.20 9.54
CA ALA A 21 2.33 -4.65 10.83
C ALA A 21 1.26 -5.41 11.63
N ILE A 22 0.04 -4.86 11.71
CA ILE A 22 -1.10 -5.52 12.37
C ILE A 22 -1.41 -6.86 11.68
N GLY A 23 -1.44 -6.90 10.35
CA GLY A 23 -1.69 -8.11 9.57
C GLY A 23 -0.65 -9.21 9.81
N ILE A 24 0.63 -8.85 9.81
CA ILE A 24 1.74 -9.77 10.10
C ILE A 24 1.64 -10.30 11.53
N ILE A 25 1.49 -9.42 12.52
CA ILE A 25 1.38 -9.80 13.94
C ILE A 25 0.17 -10.70 14.16
N GLY A 26 -0.99 -10.36 13.58
CA GLY A 26 -2.21 -11.16 13.70
C GLY A 26 -2.07 -12.54 13.07
N THR A 27 -1.50 -12.62 11.87
CA THR A 27 -1.35 -13.90 11.15
C THR A 27 -0.32 -14.80 11.83
N LEU A 28 0.84 -14.26 12.22
CA LEU A 28 1.85 -15.01 12.98
C LEU A 28 1.35 -15.43 14.35
N GLY A 29 0.69 -14.53 15.08
CA GLY A 29 0.18 -14.82 16.42
C GLY A 29 -0.91 -15.87 16.45
N HIS A 30 -1.78 -15.90 15.43
CA HIS A 30 -2.89 -16.85 15.37
C HIS A 30 -2.51 -18.19 14.69
N PHE A 31 -1.76 -18.14 13.58
CA PHE A 31 -1.47 -19.33 12.76
C PHE A 31 -0.03 -19.84 12.90
N GLY A 32 0.86 -19.14 13.60
CA GLY A 32 2.29 -19.50 13.72
C GLY A 32 3.12 -19.35 12.44
N SER A 33 2.51 -18.88 11.34
CA SER A 33 3.16 -18.63 10.05
C SER A 33 2.41 -17.54 9.29
N LEU A 34 3.06 -16.88 8.32
CA LEU A 34 2.42 -15.86 7.47
C LEU A 34 1.48 -16.46 6.41
N GLY A 35 1.64 -17.76 6.10
CA GLY A 35 0.93 -18.45 5.04
C GLY A 35 1.20 -17.89 3.64
N HIS A 36 0.53 -18.46 2.64
CA HIS A 36 0.44 -17.92 1.29
C HIS A 36 -1.01 -17.55 1.00
N SER A 37 -1.28 -16.28 0.73
CA SER A 37 -2.62 -15.82 0.37
C SER A 37 -2.56 -14.71 -0.68
N SER A 38 -3.63 -14.60 -1.48
CA SER A 38 -3.77 -13.48 -2.43
C SER A 38 -3.76 -12.13 -1.72
N HIS A 39 -4.21 -12.07 -0.46
CA HIS A 39 -4.20 -10.84 0.32
C HIS A 39 -2.78 -10.43 0.72
N LEU A 40 -1.94 -11.37 1.16
CA LEU A 40 -0.53 -11.09 1.48
C LEU A 40 0.22 -10.59 0.24
N ALA A 41 0.05 -11.24 -0.91
CA ALA A 41 0.67 -10.80 -2.16
C ALA A 41 0.19 -9.40 -2.59
N ALA A 42 -1.13 -9.16 -2.58
CA ALA A 42 -1.69 -7.85 -2.91
C ALA A 42 -1.19 -6.75 -1.95
N GLY A 43 -1.12 -7.05 -0.65
CA GLY A 43 -0.62 -6.14 0.39
C GLY A 43 0.84 -5.77 0.17
N LEU A 44 1.72 -6.73 -0.10
CA LEU A 44 3.14 -6.46 -0.37
C LEU A 44 3.35 -5.65 -1.66
N VAL A 45 2.55 -5.91 -2.70
CA VAL A 45 2.57 -5.10 -3.94
C VAL A 45 2.15 -3.66 -3.65
N VAL A 46 1.06 -3.45 -2.89
CA VAL A 46 0.62 -2.11 -2.49
C VAL A 46 1.69 -1.40 -1.66
N VAL A 47 2.32 -2.07 -0.70
CA VAL A 47 3.42 -1.49 0.09
C VAL A 47 4.56 -1.03 -0.81
N ALA A 48 5.01 -1.88 -1.74
CA ALA A 48 6.08 -1.53 -2.68
C ALA A 48 5.71 -0.32 -3.55
N LEU A 49 4.50 -0.29 -4.10
CA LEU A 49 4.02 0.83 -4.92
C LEU A 49 3.83 2.13 -4.11
N VAL A 50 3.38 2.05 -2.85
CA VAL A 50 3.25 3.21 -1.96
C VAL A 50 4.62 3.80 -1.67
N LEU A 51 5.62 2.96 -1.37
CA LEU A 51 6.99 3.41 -1.15
C LEU A 51 7.63 3.99 -2.42
N LEU A 52 7.37 3.40 -3.59
CA LEU A 52 7.80 3.94 -4.89
C LEU A 52 7.16 5.31 -5.17
N SER A 53 5.86 5.45 -4.89
CA SER A 53 5.14 6.73 -5.04
C SER A 53 5.70 7.79 -4.10
N ALA A 54 5.90 7.45 -2.82
CA ALA A 54 6.47 8.36 -1.82
C ALA A 54 7.91 8.78 -2.18
N PHE A 55 8.75 7.83 -2.59
CA PHE A 55 10.13 8.11 -2.99
C PHE A 55 10.18 8.97 -4.26
N SER A 56 9.41 8.63 -5.30
CA SER A 56 9.37 9.43 -6.53
C SER A 56 8.89 10.86 -6.26
N ALA A 57 7.96 11.07 -5.32
CA ALA A 57 7.50 12.41 -4.93
C ALA A 57 8.62 13.31 -4.38
N THR A 58 9.64 12.76 -3.72
CA THR A 58 10.78 13.54 -3.18
C THR A 58 11.82 13.89 -4.25
N GLN A 59 11.75 13.24 -5.41
CA GLN A 59 12.72 13.37 -6.50
C GLN A 59 12.21 14.18 -7.69
N ILE A 60 10.98 14.73 -7.63
CA ILE A 60 10.42 15.55 -8.72
C ILE A 60 11.18 16.86 -8.82
N SER A 61 11.86 17.07 -9.95
CA SER A 61 12.58 18.30 -10.26
C SER A 61 12.50 18.65 -11.76
N PRO A 62 12.79 19.91 -12.15
CA PRO A 62 12.84 20.31 -13.56
C PRO A 62 13.83 19.52 -14.41
N GLU A 63 14.92 19.05 -13.80
CA GLU A 63 15.97 18.25 -14.46
C GLU A 63 15.56 16.80 -14.70
N ARG A 64 14.49 16.33 -14.04
CA ARG A 64 13.98 14.96 -14.14
C ARG A 64 12.45 14.94 -14.31
N PRO A 65 11.92 15.45 -15.43
CA PRO A 65 10.47 15.58 -15.63
C PRO A 65 9.75 14.22 -15.64
N TRP A 66 10.44 13.15 -16.05
CA TRP A 66 9.90 11.79 -16.09
C TRP A 66 9.51 11.25 -14.70
N VAL A 67 10.12 11.75 -13.61
CA VAL A 67 9.80 11.32 -12.23
C VAL A 67 8.36 11.69 -11.87
N ARG A 68 7.85 12.80 -12.39
CA ARG A 68 6.44 13.17 -12.23
C ARG A 68 5.54 12.13 -12.91
N THR A 69 5.87 11.72 -14.13
CA THR A 69 5.12 10.69 -14.85
C THR A 69 5.18 9.35 -14.11
N LEU A 70 6.34 8.98 -13.55
CA LEU A 70 6.47 7.80 -12.71
C LEU A 70 5.57 7.87 -11.47
N HIS A 71 5.61 8.99 -10.73
CA HIS A 71 4.79 9.20 -9.54
C HIS A 71 3.30 9.09 -9.87
N VAL A 72 2.84 9.81 -10.90
CA VAL A 72 1.43 9.80 -11.31
C VAL A 72 1.00 8.41 -11.81
N GLY A 73 1.81 7.77 -12.67
CA GLY A 73 1.55 6.41 -13.15
C GLY A 73 1.49 5.39 -12.02
N THR A 74 2.40 5.49 -11.04
CA THR A 74 2.38 4.64 -9.84
C THR A 74 1.10 4.84 -9.04
N ASN A 75 0.61 6.08 -8.88
CA ASN A 75 -0.65 6.35 -8.20
C ASN A 75 -1.88 5.81 -8.94
N ILE A 76 -1.87 5.80 -10.28
CA ILE A 76 -2.93 5.15 -11.08
C ILE A 76 -2.92 3.64 -10.85
N ILE A 77 -1.76 3.00 -10.83
CA ILE A 77 -1.65 1.56 -10.53
C ILE A 77 -2.06 1.28 -9.07
N LEU A 78 -1.69 2.15 -8.13
CA LEU A 78 -2.10 2.06 -6.72
C LEU A 78 -3.62 2.05 -6.56
N PHE A 79 -4.36 2.80 -7.36
CA PHE A 79 -5.82 2.76 -7.32
C PHE A 79 -6.35 1.33 -7.54
N ILE A 80 -5.81 0.63 -8.54
CA ILE A 80 -6.15 -0.77 -8.83
C ILE A 80 -5.65 -1.68 -7.71
N GLY A 81 -4.44 -1.46 -7.21
CA GLY A 81 -3.87 -2.19 -6.09
C GLY A 81 -4.71 -2.10 -4.81
N PHE A 82 -5.21 -0.90 -4.48
CA PHE A 82 -6.08 -0.69 -3.32
C PHE A 82 -7.43 -1.38 -3.48
N ALA A 83 -8.02 -1.36 -4.68
CA ALA A 83 -9.23 -2.14 -4.94
C ALA A 83 -8.98 -3.64 -4.73
N TRP A 84 -7.88 -4.16 -5.28
CA TRP A 84 -7.55 -5.58 -5.18
C TRP A 84 -7.23 -6.03 -3.73
N VAL A 85 -6.42 -5.27 -2.98
CA VAL A 85 -6.12 -5.59 -1.59
C VAL A 85 -7.37 -5.51 -0.71
N SER A 86 -8.31 -4.61 -1.01
CA SER A 86 -9.58 -4.50 -0.29
C SER A 86 -10.50 -5.70 -0.57
N LEU A 87 -10.62 -6.12 -1.83
CA LEU A 87 -11.41 -7.31 -2.20
C LEU A 87 -10.87 -8.59 -1.56
N THR A 88 -9.55 -8.77 -1.59
CA THR A 88 -8.90 -9.93 -0.96
C THR A 88 -8.96 -9.84 0.57
N GLY A 89 -8.87 -8.64 1.15
CA GLY A 89 -9.01 -8.41 2.59
C GLY A 89 -10.42 -8.70 3.09
N TRP A 90 -11.45 -8.28 2.35
CA TRP A 90 -12.83 -8.64 2.65
C TRP A 90 -13.01 -10.16 2.73
N SER A 91 -12.45 -10.88 1.76
CA SER A 91 -12.48 -12.35 1.71
C SER A 91 -11.74 -13.00 2.89
N VAL A 92 -10.68 -12.36 3.41
CA VAL A 92 -9.98 -12.81 4.62
C VAL A 92 -10.87 -12.60 5.85
N VAL A 93 -11.51 -11.43 6.00
CA VAL A 93 -12.37 -11.13 7.14
C VAL A 93 -13.58 -12.06 7.22
N GLN A 94 -14.13 -12.50 6.08
CA GLN A 94 -15.24 -13.47 6.07
C GLN A 94 -14.92 -14.78 6.80
N LYS A 95 -13.64 -15.16 6.91
CA LYS A 95 -13.23 -16.37 7.65
C LYS A 95 -13.41 -16.25 9.17
N TYR A 96 -13.59 -15.04 9.68
CA TYR A 96 -13.73 -14.74 11.10
C TYR A 96 -15.17 -14.39 11.51
N LEU A 97 -16.11 -14.31 10.55
CA LEU A 97 -17.51 -14.06 10.82
C LEU A 97 -18.26 -15.39 11.05
N PRO A 98 -19.22 -15.43 12.00
CA PRO A 98 -20.03 -16.62 12.29
C PRO A 98 -21.05 -16.95 11.20
#